data_AF-A0A6J6Z049-F1
#
_entry.id   AF-A0A6J6Z049-F1
#
_cell.length_a   1.000
_cell.length_b   1.000
_cell.length_c   1.000
_cell.angle_alpha   90.00
_cell.angle_beta   90.00
_cell.angle_gamma   90.00
#
_symmetry.space_group_name_H-M   'P 1'
#
loop_
_entity.id
_entity.type
_entity.pdbx_description
1 polymer ?
#
loop_
_entity_poly.entity_id
_entity_poly.type
_entity_poly.pdbx_seq_one_letter_code
_entity_poly.pdbx_strand_id
1 'polypeptide(L)'
;MGEDLDRGRVYIPQEDLKKFGADPHLRRVTPEWRNLMQFEIERSRELYLSADLGVAELYGSSARSIRAARILYSEILDHIEANEYDVFSQRARVPLMRKVAVATEMIVPLGQFWNAHAPAALRRH
;
A
#
# COMPACT_ATOMS: atom_id res chain seq x y z
N MET A 1 -12.14 5.98 0.14
CA MET A 1 -12.36 6.80 -1.07
C MET A 1 -13.83 7.15 -1.24
N GLY A 2 -14.76 6.21 -1.44
CA GLY A 2 -16.21 6.55 -1.54
C GLY A 2 -16.73 7.45 -0.41
N GLU A 3 -16.58 7.00 0.84
CA GLU A 3 -16.95 7.78 2.04
C GLU A 3 -16.17 9.10 2.19
N ASP A 4 -14.90 9.14 1.77
CA ASP A 4 -14.08 10.35 1.83
C ASP A 4 -14.58 11.41 0.84
N LEU A 5 -14.98 10.97 -0.36
CA LEU A 5 -15.56 11.84 -1.39
C LEU A 5 -16.92 12.39 -0.97
N ASP A 6 -17.74 11.61 -0.26
CA ASP A 6 -18.99 12.11 0.33
C ASP A 6 -18.73 13.24 1.33
N ARG A 7 -17.55 13.25 1.96
CA ARG A 7 -17.09 14.30 2.87
C ARG A 7 -16.27 15.39 2.18
N GLY A 8 -16.19 15.39 0.84
CA GLY A 8 -15.42 16.35 0.05
C GLY A 8 -13.90 16.23 0.21
N ARG A 9 -13.38 15.07 0.63
CA ARG A 9 -11.95 14.85 0.90
C ARG A 9 -11.31 14.04 -0.21
N VAL A 10 -10.21 14.57 -0.74
CA VAL A 10 -9.33 13.88 -1.71
C VAL A 10 -7.90 14.02 -1.21
N TYR A 11 -7.26 12.89 -0.90
CA TYR A 11 -5.89 12.86 -0.37
C TYR A 11 -4.83 12.55 -1.44
N ILE A 12 -5.25 12.29 -2.68
CA ILE A 12 -4.32 12.10 -3.80
C ILE A 12 -3.73 13.47 -4.19
N PRO A 13 -2.41 13.54 -4.48
CA PRO A 13 -1.79 14.75 -5.01
C PRO A 13 -2.56 15.32 -6.20
N GLN A 14 -2.90 16.60 -6.11
CA GLN A 14 -3.69 17.29 -7.15
C GLN A 14 -2.93 17.44 -8.47
N GLU A 15 -1.61 17.50 -8.40
CA GLU A 15 -0.74 17.53 -9.58
C GLU A 15 -0.79 16.22 -10.36
N ASP A 16 -0.85 15.08 -9.68
CA ASP A 16 -0.91 13.78 -10.32
C ASP A 16 -2.30 13.51 -10.89
N LEU A 17 -3.37 13.91 -10.18
CA LEU A 17 -4.73 13.91 -10.74
C LEU A 17 -4.79 14.68 -12.07
N LYS A 18 -4.20 15.87 -12.12
CA LYS A 18 -4.12 16.68 -13.35
C LYS A 18 -3.25 16.02 -14.42
N LYS A 19 -2.08 15.50 -14.04
CA LYS A 19 -1.12 14.86 -14.94
C LYS A 19 -1.73 13.67 -15.67
N PHE A 20 -2.53 12.87 -14.98
CA PHE A 20 -3.18 11.69 -15.55
C PHE A 20 -4.58 11.98 -16.09
N GLY A 21 -5.15 13.16 -15.83
CA GLY A 21 -6.52 13.50 -16.23
C GLY A 21 -7.58 12.68 -15.49
N ALA A 22 -7.26 12.18 -14.29
CA ALA A 22 -8.13 11.33 -13.51
C ALA A 22 -9.03 12.17 -12.59
N ASP A 23 -10.32 11.81 -12.54
CA ASP A 23 -11.31 12.48 -11.68
C ASP A 23 -11.96 11.49 -10.71
N PRO A 24 -11.66 11.56 -9.40
CA PRO A 24 -12.24 10.68 -8.39
C PRO A 24 -13.74 10.90 -8.21
N HIS A 25 -14.28 12.07 -8.57
CA HIS A 25 -15.71 12.37 -8.43
C HIS A 25 -16.58 11.57 -9.41
N LEU A 26 -15.99 11.01 -10.46
CA LEU A 26 -16.66 10.07 -11.35
C LEU A 26 -17.00 8.74 -10.66
N ARG A 27 -16.35 8.42 -9.53
CA ARG A 27 -16.58 7.22 -8.71
C ARG A 27 -16.56 5.92 -9.51
N ARG A 28 -15.70 5.87 -10.53
CA ARG A 28 -15.54 4.73 -11.44
C ARG A 28 -14.07 4.57 -11.78
N VAL A 29 -13.66 3.33 -12.03
CA VAL A 29 -12.31 3.03 -12.53
C VAL A 29 -12.26 3.35 -14.02
N THR A 30 -11.80 4.55 -14.37
CA THR A 30 -11.46 4.90 -15.76
C THR A 30 -10.04 4.45 -16.10
N PRO A 31 -9.64 4.42 -17.40
CA PRO A 31 -8.25 4.19 -17.78
C PRO A 31 -7.27 5.20 -17.13
N GLU A 32 -7.66 6.47 -17.08
CA GLU A 32 -6.88 7.56 -16.45
C GLU A 32 -6.69 7.30 -14.95
N TRP A 33 -7.77 6.89 -14.27
CA TRP A 33 -7.72 6.51 -12.86
C TRP A 33 -6.81 5.32 -12.62
N ARG A 34 -6.92 4.28 -13.46
CA ARG A 34 -6.07 3.08 -13.38
C ARG A 34 -4.59 3.45 -13.52
N ASN A 35 -4.25 4.30 -14.50
CA ASN A 35 -2.88 4.76 -14.71
C ASN A 35 -2.34 5.58 -13.53
N LEU A 36 -3.17 6.48 -12.99
CA LEU A 36 -2.82 7.24 -11.78
C LEU A 36 -2.58 6.31 -10.58
N MET A 37 -3.46 5.36 -10.34
CA MET A 37 -3.34 4.44 -9.21
C MET A 37 -2.09 3.57 -9.31
N GLN A 38 -1.76 3.08 -10.51
CA GLN A 38 -0.50 2.36 -10.75
C GLN A 38 0.72 3.24 -10.41
N PHE A 39 0.70 4.49 -10.87
CA PHE A 39 1.78 5.44 -10.59
C PHE A 39 1.95 5.73 -9.09
N GLU A 40 0.86 5.99 -8.36
CA GLU A 40 0.93 6.27 -6.92
C GLU A 40 1.30 5.02 -6.09
N ILE A 41 0.86 3.83 -6.51
CA ILE A 41 1.23 2.57 -5.87
C ILE A 41 2.73 2.32 -6.04
N GLU A 42 3.27 2.52 -7.24
CA GLU A 42 4.70 2.35 -7.49
C GLU A 42 5.53 3.34 -6.66
N ARG A 43 5.16 4.63 -6.68
CA ARG A 43 5.79 5.65 -5.83
C ARG A 43 5.72 5.29 -4.34
N SER A 44 4.59 4.75 -3.88
CA SER A 44 4.43 4.31 -2.48
C SER A 44 5.39 3.17 -2.14
N ARG A 45 5.57 2.21 -3.07
CA ARG A 45 6.54 1.10 -2.91
C ARG A 45 7.98 1.60 -2.86
N GLU A 46 8.34 2.60 -3.65
CA GLU A 46 9.68 3.24 -3.60
C GLU A 46 9.91 3.93 -2.24
N LEU A 47 8.93 4.69 -1.75
CA LEU A 47 9.00 5.36 -0.45
C LEU A 47 9.16 4.35 0.70
N TYR A 48 8.44 3.25 0.61
CA TYR A 48 8.54 2.13 1.53
C TYR A 48 9.92 1.47 1.54
N LEU A 49 10.53 1.23 0.38
CA LEU A 49 11.90 0.71 0.30
C LEU A 49 12.92 1.69 0.90
N SER A 50 12.74 2.99 0.65
CA SER A 50 13.56 4.04 1.28
C SER A 50 13.40 4.06 2.80
N ALA A 51 12.16 3.96 3.29
CA ALA A 51 11.87 3.91 4.72
C ALA A 51 12.46 2.66 5.39
N ASP A 52 12.46 1.52 4.72
CA ASP A 52 13.02 0.26 5.25
C ASP A 52 14.52 0.39 5.60
N LEU A 53 15.27 1.25 4.89
CA LEU A 53 16.66 1.59 5.23
C LEU A 53 16.76 2.32 6.58
N GLY A 54 15.82 3.23 6.86
CA GLY A 54 15.78 3.98 8.12
C GLY A 54 15.23 3.18 9.32
N VAL A 55 14.38 2.18 9.07
CA VAL A 55 13.82 1.31 10.13
C VAL A 55 14.90 0.44 10.78
N ALA A 56 15.99 0.14 10.07
CA ALA A 56 17.14 -0.57 10.63
C ALA A 56 17.83 0.20 11.78
N GLU A 57 17.71 1.53 11.80
CA GLU A 57 18.32 2.41 12.81
C GLU A 57 17.45 2.61 14.06
N LEU A 58 16.22 2.07 14.07
CA LEU A 58 15.27 2.25 15.16
C LEU A 58 15.46 1.21 16.29
N TYR A 59 15.42 1.66 17.53
CA TYR A 59 15.62 0.80 18.70
C TYR A 59 14.38 -0.07 19.02
N GLY A 60 14.62 -1.36 19.31
CA GLY A 60 13.72 -2.22 20.09
C GLY A 60 12.29 -2.40 19.57
N SER A 61 11.29 -2.10 20.42
CA SER A 61 9.86 -2.35 20.18
C SER A 61 9.23 -1.43 19.13
N SER A 62 9.79 -0.23 18.94
CA SER A 62 9.29 0.72 17.95
C SER A 62 9.56 0.23 16.52
N ALA A 63 10.74 -0.35 16.28
CA ALA A 63 11.10 -0.94 14.99
C ALA A 63 10.15 -2.08 14.59
N ARG A 64 9.73 -2.91 15.54
CA ARG A 64 8.75 -4.00 15.30
C ARG A 64 7.38 -3.46 14.91
N SER A 65 6.90 -2.44 15.61
CA SER A 65 5.59 -1.83 15.34
C SER A 65 5.56 -1.18 13.96
N ILE A 66 6.65 -0.48 13.59
CA ILE A 66 6.78 0.13 12.27
C ILE A 66 6.89 -0.93 11.18
N ARG A 67 7.63 -2.02 11.40
CA ARG A 67 7.70 -3.15 10.47
C ARG A 67 6.35 -3.81 10.24
N ALA A 68 5.56 -4.01 11.31
CA ALA A 68 4.20 -4.53 11.17
C ALA A 68 3.31 -3.60 10.33
N ALA A 69 3.32 -2.30 10.62
CA ALA A 69 2.57 -1.31 9.84
C ALA A 69 2.99 -1.30 8.37
N ARG A 70 4.31 -1.34 8.12
CA ARG A 70 4.91 -1.41 6.79
C ARG A 70 4.44 -2.61 5.99
N ILE A 71 4.37 -3.81 6.59
CA ILE A 71 3.86 -5.04 5.95
C ILE A 71 2.37 -4.86 5.62
N LEU A 72 1.57 -4.49 6.62
CA LEU A 72 0.12 -4.37 6.46
C LEU A 72 -0.27 -3.32 5.42
N TYR A 73 0.45 -2.20 5.35
CA TYR A 73 0.18 -1.18 4.34
C TYR A 73 0.61 -1.59 2.94
N SER A 74 1.69 -2.38 2.79
CA SER A 74 2.00 -2.98 1.50
C SER A 74 0.89 -3.90 1.00
N GLU A 75 0.36 -4.75 1.89
CA GLU A 75 -0.72 -5.68 1.52
C GLU A 75 -2.00 -4.94 1.10
N ILE A 76 -2.27 -3.74 1.65
CA ILE A 76 -3.38 -2.90 1.16
C ILE A 76 -3.18 -2.53 -0.31
N LEU A 77 -1.95 -2.20 -0.74
CA LEU A 77 -1.67 -1.86 -2.13
C LEU A 77 -1.90 -3.08 -3.03
N ASP A 78 -1.45 -4.26 -2.60
CA ASP A 78 -1.66 -5.51 -3.34
C ASP A 78 -3.15 -5.86 -3.45
N HIS A 79 -3.94 -5.61 -2.40
CA HIS A 79 -5.40 -5.75 -2.44
C HIS A 79 -6.07 -4.76 -3.40
N ILE A 80 -5.56 -3.52 -3.50
CA ILE A 80 -6.07 -2.53 -4.46
C ILE A 80 -5.79 -3.00 -5.90
N GLU A 81 -4.59 -3.51 -6.18
CA GLU A 81 -4.23 -4.07 -7.49
C GLU A 81 -5.09 -5.29 -7.84
N ALA A 82 -5.28 -6.20 -6.88
CA ALA A 82 -6.11 -7.40 -7.07
C ALA A 82 -7.59 -7.08 -7.30
N ASN A 83 -8.07 -5.95 -6.77
CA ASN A 83 -9.42 -5.44 -7.02
C ASN A 83 -9.49 -4.48 -8.22
N GLU A 84 -8.53 -4.61 -9.15
CA GLU A 84 -8.46 -3.79 -10.37
C GLU A 84 -8.54 -2.27 -10.14
N TYR A 85 -7.96 -1.80 -9.03
CA TYR A 85 -7.90 -0.40 -8.62
C TYR A 85 -9.26 0.23 -8.27
N ASP A 86 -10.30 -0.59 -8.06
CA ASP A 86 -11.58 -0.11 -7.57
C ASP A 86 -11.52 0.13 -6.05
N VAL A 87 -11.38 1.40 -5.71
CA VAL A 87 -11.40 1.90 -4.32
C VAL A 87 -12.71 2.65 -4.01
N PHE A 88 -13.64 2.68 -4.96
CA PHE A 88 -14.91 3.41 -4.84
C PHE A 88 -16.01 2.51 -4.29
N SER A 89 -16.14 1.31 -4.84
CA SER A 89 -17.21 0.37 -4.46
C SER A 89 -16.88 -0.39 -3.18
N GLN A 90 -15.60 -0.70 -2.97
CA GLN A 90 -15.12 -1.50 -1.85
C GLN A 90 -13.87 -0.90 -1.24
N ARG A 91 -13.76 -1.02 0.08
CA ARG A 91 -12.56 -0.60 0.80
C ARG A 91 -11.58 -1.77 0.82
N ALA A 92 -10.39 -1.57 0.28
CA ALA A 92 -9.27 -2.50 0.47
C ALA A 92 -8.96 -2.61 1.97
N ARG A 93 -9.03 -3.84 2.51
CA ARG A 93 -8.81 -4.14 3.93
C ARG A 93 -7.98 -5.40 4.04
N VAL A 94 -6.96 -5.35 4.88
CA VAL A 94 -6.24 -6.57 5.29
C VAL A 94 -7.12 -7.36 6.27
N PRO A 95 -7.34 -8.67 6.05
CA PRO A 95 -8.11 -9.52 6.95
C PRO A 95 -7.54 -9.55 8.38
N LEU A 96 -8.41 -9.72 9.38
CA LEU A 96 -8.01 -9.74 10.79
C LEU A 96 -6.98 -10.85 11.10
N MET A 97 -7.18 -12.04 10.54
CA MET A 97 -6.25 -13.16 10.72
C MET A 97 -4.84 -12.83 10.23
N ARG A 98 -4.75 -12.06 9.13
CA ARG A 98 -3.44 -11.64 8.63
C ARG A 98 -2.78 -10.62 9.56
N LYS A 99 -3.55 -9.68 10.13
CA LYS A 99 -3.04 -8.77 11.18
C LYS A 99 -2.49 -9.52 12.39
N VAL A 100 -3.20 -10.58 12.83
CA VAL A 100 -2.76 -11.44 13.95
C VAL A 100 -1.49 -12.22 13.60
N ALA A 101 -1.40 -12.74 12.37
CA ALA A 101 -0.18 -13.41 11.89
C ALA A 101 1.03 -12.47 11.91
N VAL A 102 0.90 -11.28 11.33
CA VAL A 102 1.97 -10.25 11.34
C VAL A 102 2.35 -9.87 12.78
N ALA A 103 1.37 -9.70 13.68
CA ALA A 103 1.65 -9.40 15.08
C ALA A 103 2.43 -10.53 15.78
N THR A 104 2.08 -11.78 15.50
CA THR A 104 2.78 -12.97 16.03
C THR A 104 4.22 -13.05 15.51
N GLU A 105 4.44 -12.79 14.21
CA GLU A 105 5.76 -12.71 13.58
C GLU A 105 6.67 -11.66 14.24
N MET A 106 6.10 -10.59 14.84
CA MET A 106 6.88 -9.59 15.57
C MET A 106 7.22 -10.01 17.01
N ILE A 107 6.48 -10.93 17.62
CA ILE A 107 6.67 -11.35 19.02
C ILE A 107 7.64 -12.53 19.11
N VAL A 108 7.62 -13.42 18.13
CA VAL A 108 8.53 -14.57 18.06
C VAL A 108 9.74 -14.19 17.19
N PRO A 109 10.98 -14.23 17.70
CA PRO A 109 12.18 -14.00 16.90
C PRO A 109 12.45 -15.25 16.05
N LEU A 110 11.56 -15.56 15.11
CA LEU A 110 11.86 -16.51 14.04
C LEU A 110 12.69 -15.73 13.02
N GLY A 111 13.98 -16.04 12.99
CA GLY A 111 14.99 -15.33 12.22
C GLY A 111 14.56 -15.07 10.77
N GLN A 112 14.80 -13.83 10.35
CA GLN A 112 15.06 -13.42 8.97
C GLN A 112 14.11 -14.01 7.90
N PHE A 113 12.86 -13.57 7.86
CA PHE A 113 12.04 -13.67 6.64
C PHE A 113 11.99 -12.33 5.92
N TRP A 114 13.14 -11.89 5.42
CA TRP A 114 13.18 -11.00 4.27
C TRP A 114 13.18 -11.89 3.04
N ASN A 115 12.02 -12.13 2.44
CA ASN A 115 11.82 -12.63 1.07
C ASN A 115 10.31 -12.86 0.82
N ALA A 116 9.60 -11.88 0.26
CA ALA A 116 8.30 -12.12 -0.40
C ALA A 116 7.77 -10.95 -1.26
N HIS A 117 8.21 -9.71 -1.08
CA HIS A 117 7.63 -8.56 -1.79
C HIS A 117 8.62 -7.88 -2.74
N ALA A 118 9.41 -8.67 -3.48
CA ALA A 118 10.10 -8.16 -4.66
C ALA A 118 9.07 -8.00 -5.79
N PRO A 119 9.04 -6.87 -6.52
CA PRO A 119 8.12 -6.66 -7.63
C PRO A 119 8.26 -7.80 -8.66
N ALA A 120 7.14 -8.19 -9.28
CA ALA A 120 7.07 -9.27 -10.26
C ALA A 120 8.00 -9.08 -11.49
N ALA A 121 8.60 -7.90 -11.64
CA ALA A 121 9.53 -7.55 -12.72
C ALA A 121 10.93 -8.20 -12.62
N LEU A 122 11.28 -8.88 -11.51
CA LEU A 122 12.62 -9.47 -11.31
C LEU A 122 12.66 -11.01 -11.23
N ARG A 123 11.68 -11.71 -11.82
CA ARG A 123 11.77 -13.16 -12.06
C ARG A 123 12.07 -13.46 -13.54
N ARG A 124 13.32 -13.23 -13.94
CA ARG A 124 13.96 -13.91 -15.06
C ARG A 124 15.41 -14.21 -14.68
N HIS A 125 15.69 -15.48 -14.38
CA HIS A 125 16.61 -16.34 -15.14
C HIS A 125 16.62 -17.73 -14.51
#